data_AF-A0A6H2Y0R0-F1
#
_entry.id   AF-A0A6H2Y0R0-F1
#
_cell.length_a   1.000
_cell.length_b   1.000
_cell.length_c   1.000
_cell.angle_alpha   90.00
_cell.angle_beta   90.00
_cell.angle_gamma   90.00
#
_symmetry.space_group_name_H-M   'P 1'
#
loop_
_entity.id
_entity.type
_entity.pdbx_description
1 polymer ?
#
loop_
_entity_poly.entity_id
_entity_poly.type
_entity_poly.pdbx_seq_one_letter_code
_entity_poly.pdbx_strand_id
1 'polypeptide(L)'
;MLCWIALKKINYKGKPSSAANDIHTLLALVATGNGVAFLPAGTRHFLPKGVSLIKPEGKYTKWNIGVSWNPNVNDIVRDNFLQIVNNIKLNEYYST
;
A
#
# COMPACT_ATOMS: atom_id res chain seq x y z
N MET A 1 7.39 -1.53 -7.38
CA MET A 1 7.95 -0.27 -7.93
C MET A 1 7.98 0.90 -6.93
N LEU A 2 6.93 1.13 -6.12
CA LEU A 2 6.86 2.30 -5.21
C LEU A 2 7.85 2.31 -4.04
N CYS A 3 8.17 1.16 -3.44
CA CYS A 3 9.13 1.08 -2.32
C CYS A 3 10.54 1.57 -2.72
N TRP A 4 10.99 1.27 -3.94
CA TRP A 4 12.34 1.62 -4.38
C TRP A 4 12.56 3.13 -4.46
N ILE A 5 11.54 3.87 -4.89
CA ILE A 5 11.59 5.34 -4.98
C ILE A 5 11.76 5.96 -3.58
N ALA A 6 11.05 5.44 -2.58
CA ALA A 6 11.18 5.90 -1.20
C ALA A 6 12.59 5.62 -0.64
N LEU A 7 13.12 4.42 -0.86
CA LEU A 7 14.46 4.03 -0.41
C LEU A 7 15.56 4.88 -1.07
N LYS A 8 15.42 5.22 -2.36
CA LYS A 8 16.35 6.13 -3.04
C LYS A 8 16.34 7.52 -2.42
N LYS A 9 15.17 8.06 -2.07
CA LYS A 9 15.04 9.40 -1.45
C LYS A 9 15.71 9.51 -0.08
N ILE A 10 15.83 8.40 0.64
CA ILE A 10 16.53 8.34 1.94
C ILE A 10 17.97 7.83 1.82
N ASN A 11 18.51 7.69 0.60
CA ASN A 11 19.85 7.16 0.33
C ASN A 11 20.11 5.78 0.97
N TYR A 12 19.08 4.93 1.04
CA TYR A 12 19.21 3.58 1.58
C TYR A 12 19.95 2.68 0.59
N LYS A 13 21.00 2.00 1.06
CA LYS A 13 21.91 1.16 0.25
C LYS A 13 21.75 -0.35 0.47
N GLY A 14 20.65 -0.80 1.07
CA GLY A 14 20.42 -2.22 1.27
C GLY A 14 20.32 -2.97 -0.06
N LYS A 15 20.89 -4.18 -0.11
CA LYS A 15 20.77 -5.06 -1.27
C LYS A 15 19.43 -5.81 -1.21
N PRO A 16 18.64 -5.84 -2.29
CA PRO A 16 17.45 -6.67 -2.32
C PRO A 16 17.86 -8.15 -2.19
N SER A 17 17.29 -8.86 -1.23
CA SER A 17 17.56 -10.29 -1.01
C SER A 17 16.74 -11.17 -1.96
N SER A 18 15.51 -10.76 -2.27
CA SER A 18 14.60 -11.45 -3.18
C SER A 18 13.63 -10.45 -3.79
N ALA A 19 13.12 -10.76 -4.99
CA ALA A 19 12.12 -9.95 -5.68
C ALA A 19 10.87 -10.78 -5.98
N ALA A 20 9.70 -10.20 -5.74
CA ALA A 20 8.41 -10.79 -6.06
C ALA A 20 7.52 -9.74 -6.72
N ASN A 21 6.63 -10.18 -7.62
CA ASN A 21 5.77 -9.29 -8.40
C ASN A 21 4.37 -9.11 -7.80
N ASP A 22 4.01 -9.91 -6.79
CA ASP A 22 2.73 -9.83 -6.10
C ASP A 22 2.90 -9.89 -4.57
N ILE A 23 1.89 -9.42 -3.84
CA ILE A 23 1.92 -9.28 -2.38
C ILE A 23 1.94 -10.65 -1.69
N HIS A 24 1.30 -11.68 -2.26
CA HIS A 24 1.18 -12.98 -1.60
C HIS A 24 2.51 -13.74 -1.64
N THR A 25 3.19 -13.74 -2.78
CA THR A 25 4.54 -14.30 -2.90
C THR A 25 5.52 -13.57 -1.99
N LEU A 26 5.42 -12.23 -1.91
CA LEU A 26 6.26 -11.44 -1.02
C LEU A 26 6.03 -11.79 0.46
N LEU A 27 4.77 -12.00 0.87
CA LEU A 27 4.44 -12.45 2.22
C LEU A 27 4.93 -13.87 2.52
N ALA A 28 4.86 -14.79 1.55
CA ALA A 28 5.38 -16.15 1.72
C ALA A 28 6.90 -16.14 1.96
N LEU A 29 7.64 -15.27 1.28
CA LEU A 29 9.07 -15.08 1.51
C LEU A 29 9.35 -14.54 2.92
N VAL A 30 8.58 -13.56 3.39
CA VAL A 30 8.72 -13.04 4.76
C VAL A 30 8.39 -14.11 5.80
N ALA A 31 7.30 -14.86 5.61
CA ALA A 31 6.87 -15.91 6.53
C ALA A 31 7.85 -17.09 6.62
N THR A 32 8.63 -17.32 5.56
CA THR A 32 9.69 -18.36 5.53
C THR A 32 11.05 -17.85 6.02
N GLY A 33 11.12 -16.60 6.50
CA GLY A 33 12.34 -16.02 7.05
C GLY A 33 13.33 -15.48 6.01
N ASN A 34 12.92 -15.32 4.75
CA ASN A 34 13.77 -14.81 3.68
C ASN A 34 14.00 -13.28 3.74
N GLY A 35 13.44 -12.58 4.73
CA GLY A 35 13.74 -11.17 5.01
C GLY A 35 12.53 -10.35 5.44
N VAL A 36 12.58 -9.05 5.13
CA VAL A 36 11.54 -8.05 5.45
C VAL A 36 11.04 -7.37 4.18
N ALA A 37 9.80 -6.91 4.20
CA ALA A 37 9.16 -6.25 3.07
C ALA A 37 8.41 -4.97 3.48
N PHE A 38 8.39 -3.98 2.57
CA PHE A 38 7.50 -2.83 2.69
C PHE A 38 6.17 -3.14 1.99
N LEU A 39 5.09 -3.06 2.76
CA LEU A 39 3.76 -3.48 2.34
C LEU A 39 2.74 -2.35 2.58
N PRO A 40 1.65 -2.30 1.80
CA PRO A 40 0.56 -1.38 2.09
C PRO A 40 -0.11 -1.76 3.40
N ALA A 41 -0.62 -0.76 4.15
CA ALA A 41 -1.25 -0.98 5.45
C ALA A 41 -2.43 -1.96 5.42
N GLY A 42 -3.15 -2.05 4.28
CA GLY A 42 -4.24 -3.01 4.07
C GLY A 42 -3.82 -4.48 4.15
N THR A 43 -2.52 -4.77 4.06
CA THR A 43 -1.99 -6.14 4.21
C THR A 43 -2.27 -6.74 5.59
N ARG A 44 -2.56 -5.90 6.61
CA ARG A 44 -2.97 -6.36 7.94
C ARG A 44 -4.15 -7.34 7.93
N HIS A 45 -5.00 -7.27 6.91
CA HIS A 45 -6.22 -8.05 6.79
C HIS A 45 -5.98 -9.50 6.36
N PHE A 46 -4.77 -9.84 5.91
CA PHE A 46 -4.44 -11.17 5.40
C PHE A 46 -2.99 -11.57 5.73
N LEU A 47 -2.54 -11.25 6.94
CA LEU A 47 -1.20 -11.63 7.40
C LEU A 47 -1.09 -13.14 7.65
N PRO A 48 -0.05 -13.81 7.15
CA PRO A 48 0.23 -15.19 7.50
C PRO A 48 0.71 -15.29 8.96
N LYS A 49 0.53 -16.47 9.55
CA LYS A 49 0.99 -16.78 10.92
C LYS A 49 2.50 -16.54 11.02
N GLY A 50 2.94 -15.92 12.11
CA GLY A 50 4.35 -15.67 12.38
C GLY A 50 4.92 -14.43 11.69
N VAL A 51 4.11 -13.67 10.94
CA VAL A 51 4.52 -12.38 10.37
C VAL A 51 3.94 -11.23 11.19
N SER A 52 4.79 -10.29 11.55
CA SER A 52 4.44 -9.07 12.27
C SER A 52 4.56 -7.85 11.36
N LEU A 53 3.62 -6.91 11.48
CA LEU A 53 3.71 -5.60 10.82
C LEU A 53 4.27 -4.56 11.77
N ILE A 54 5.27 -3.82 11.29
CA ILE A 54 5.83 -2.65 11.99
C ILE A 54 5.49 -1.43 11.16
N LYS A 55 4.82 -0.44 11.76
CA LYS A 55 4.49 0.81 11.09
C LYS A 55 5.74 1.69 11.02
N PRO A 56 6.24 2.04 9.82
CA PRO A 56 7.40 2.92 9.72
C PRO A 56 7.02 4.38 9.96
N GLU A 57 7.90 5.12 10.63
CA GLU A 57 7.74 6.55 10.91
C GLU A 57 8.51 7.44 9.93
N GLY A 58 8.04 8.66 9.71
CA GLY A 58 8.73 9.67 8.90
C GLY A 58 7.98 10.12 7.63
N LYS A 59 8.62 11.01 6.87
CA LYS A 59 7.99 11.75 5.76
C LYS A 59 7.60 10.88 4.56
N TYR A 60 8.31 9.80 4.31
CA TYR A 60 8.17 8.97 3.11
C TYR A 60 7.56 7.59 3.37
N THR A 61 6.82 7.44 4.47
CA THR A 61 6.22 6.16 4.90
C THR A 61 4.76 5.99 4.51
N LYS A 62 4.19 6.96 3.79
CA LYS A 62 2.82 6.92 3.29
C LYS A 62 2.80 6.64 1.80
N TRP A 63 1.82 5.85 1.37
CA TRP A 63 1.50 5.64 -0.03
C TRP A 63 0.20 6.35 -0.37
N ASN A 64 0.26 7.23 -1.36
CA ASN A 64 -0.93 7.91 -1.85
C ASN A 64 -1.65 6.99 -2.84
N ILE A 65 -2.93 6.77 -2.60
CA ILE A 65 -3.81 6.01 -3.49
C ILE A 65 -4.71 7.03 -4.20
N GLY A 66 -4.80 6.91 -5.52
CA GLY A 66 -5.62 7.76 -6.36
C GLY A 66 -6.42 6.94 -7.36
N VAL A 67 -7.45 7.56 -7.91
CA VAL A 67 -8.28 7.01 -8.99
C VAL A 67 -8.05 7.88 -10.23
N SER A 68 -7.96 7.27 -11.41
CA SER A 68 -7.80 7.99 -12.68
C SER A 68 -8.86 7.55 -13.69
N TRP A 69 -9.29 8.49 -14.53
CA TRP A 69 -10.24 8.27 -15.60
C TRP A 69 -10.02 9.26 -16.74
N ASN A 70 -10.61 8.99 -17.90
CA ASN A 70 -10.65 9.94 -19.01
C ASN A 70 -11.69 11.01 -18.72
N PRO A 71 -11.32 12.31 -18.62
CA PRO A 71 -12.27 13.38 -18.30
C PRO A 71 -13.31 13.63 -19.41
N ASN A 72 -13.05 13.18 -20.64
CA ASN A 72 -13.94 13.41 -21.79
C ASN A 72 -15.10 12.40 -21.86
N VAL A 73 -15.13 11.40 -20.97
CA VAL A 73 -16.17 10.38 -20.93
C VAL A 73 -17.11 10.69 -19.77
N ASN A 74 -18.41 10.84 -20.05
CA ASN A 74 -19.42 10.93 -19.02
C ASN A 74 -19.80 9.51 -18.55
N ASP A 75 -19.73 9.23 -17.25
CA ASP A 75 -19.91 7.89 -16.71
C ASP A 75 -20.58 7.97 -15.33
N ILE A 76 -21.87 7.61 -15.29
CA ILE A 76 -22.68 7.63 -14.07
C ILE A 76 -22.20 6.59 -13.04
N VAL A 77 -21.63 5.48 -13.48
CA VAL A 77 -21.11 4.43 -12.57
C VAL A 77 -19.84 4.94 -11.88
N ARG A 78 -18.94 5.60 -12.63
CA ARG A 78 -17.78 6.30 -12.05
C ARG A 78 -18.22 7.34 -11.03
N ASP A 79 -19.16 8.20 -11.39
CA ASP A 79 -19.56 9.32 -10.53
C ASP A 79 -20.20 8.82 -9.23
N ASN A 80 -21.04 7.78 -9.31
CA ASN A 80 -21.59 7.10 -8.13
C ASN A 80 -20.49 6.45 -7.28
N PHE A 81 -19.51 5.79 -7.90
CA PHE A 81 -18.36 5.22 -7.17
C PHE A 81 -17.56 6.28 -6.43
N LEU A 82 -17.27 7.42 -7.07
CA LEU A 82 -16.56 8.53 -6.45
C LEU A 82 -17.33 9.11 -5.26
N GLN A 83 -18.66 9.22 -5.35
CA GLN A 83 -19.50 9.62 -4.22
C GLN A 83 -19.38 8.64 -3.06
N ILE A 84 -19.47 7.33 -3.31
CA ILE A 84 -19.34 6.30 -2.27
C ILE A 84 -17.97 6.41 -1.56
N VAL A 85 -16.88 6.48 -2.34
CA VAL A 85 -15.52 6.54 -1.78
C VAL A 85 -15.29 7.83 -1.00
N ASN A 86 -15.80 8.97 -1.48
CA ASN A 86 -15.68 10.24 -0.77
C ASN A 86 -16.49 10.25 0.53
N ASN A 87 -17.70 9.65 0.53
CA ASN A 87 -18.55 9.57 1.72
C ASN A 87 -17.97 8.64 2.80
N ILE A 88 -17.36 7.51 2.40
CA ILE A 88 -16.65 6.61 3.34
C ILE A 88 -15.51 7.38 4.03
N LYS A 89 -14.76 8.19 3.28
CA LYS A 89 -13.66 8.99 3.87
C LYS A 89 -14.13 10.03 4.88
N LEU A 90 -15.32 10.63 4.69
CA LEU A 90 -15.87 11.56 5.68
C LEU A 90 -16.24 10.84 6.97
N ASN A 91 -16.90 9.69 6.88
CA ASN A 91 -17.34 8.95 8.07
C ASN A 91 -16.18 8.39 8.92
N GLU A 92 -15.08 7.96 8.30
CA GLU A 92 -13.87 7.55 9.05
C GLU A 92 -13.15 8.74 9.69
N TYR A 93 -13.24 9.96 9.12
CA TYR A 93 -12.63 11.17 9.66
C TYR A 93 -13.44 11.86 10.76
N TYR A 94 -14.77 11.72 10.78
CA TYR A 94 -15.65 12.31 11.80
C TYR A 94 -16.03 11.35 12.94
N SER A 95 -15.51 10.12 12.94
CA SER A 95 -15.76 9.11 14.00
C SER A 95 -14.63 8.98 15.03
N THR A 96 -13.78 10.00 15.17
CA THR A 96 -12.77 10.12 16.24
C THR A 96 -12.97 11.38 17.05
#